data_AF-A0A379UVS4-F1
#
_entry.id   AF-A0A379UVS4-F1
#
_cell.length_a   1.000
_cell.length_b   1.000
_cell.length_c   1.000
_cell.angle_alpha   90.00
_cell.angle_beta   90.00
_cell.angle_gamma   90.00
#
_symmetry.space_group_name_H-M   'P 1'
#
loop_
_entity.id
_entity.type
_entity.pdbx_description
1 polymer ?
#
loop_
_entity_poly.entity_id
_entity_poly.type
_entity_poly.pdbx_seq_one_letter_code
_entity_poly.pdbx_strand_id
1 'polypeptide(L)'
;MGDQLGYGEWFLDALGMLHDKLALKGVKFVGYWPTEGYEFTSNKPVIADGQLFVGLALDETNQYDLSDERIQTWCEQILGEMAEHYA
;
A
#
# COMPACT_ATOMS: atom_id res chain seq x y z
N MET A 1 -2.41 -3.12 7.45
CA MET A 1 -1.65 -2.78 8.68
C MET A 1 -0.47 -3.73 8.81
N GLY A 2 0.68 -3.20 9.18
CA GLY A 2 1.88 -3.96 9.53
C GLY A 2 2.60 -3.30 10.71
N ASP A 3 3.82 -3.76 10.97
CA ASP A 3 4.76 -3.19 11.95
C ASP A 3 6.14 -3.17 11.30
N GLN A 4 6.60 -1.99 10.89
CA GLN A 4 7.79 -1.85 10.06
C GLN A 4 9.08 -2.06 10.88
N LEU A 5 9.08 -1.73 12.17
CA LEU A 5 10.26 -1.87 13.02
C LEU A 5 10.37 -3.29 13.59
N GLY A 6 9.26 -3.90 14.01
CA GLY A 6 9.25 -5.26 14.53
C GLY A 6 9.35 -6.34 13.45
N TYR A 7 8.82 -6.07 12.25
CA TYR A 7 8.72 -7.04 11.16
C TYR A 7 9.10 -6.45 9.80
N GLY A 8 10.12 -5.57 9.74
CA GLY A 8 10.53 -4.89 8.50
C GLY A 8 10.83 -5.80 7.30
N GLU A 9 11.31 -7.03 7.55
CA GLU A 9 11.55 -8.05 6.52
C GLU A 9 10.28 -8.64 5.92
N TRP A 10 9.15 -8.48 6.60
CA TRP A 10 7.83 -8.98 6.20
C TRP A 10 6.76 -7.88 6.18
N PHE A 11 7.18 -6.61 6.26
CA PHE A 11 6.25 -5.49 6.37
C PHE A 11 5.31 -5.51 5.17
N LEU A 12 4.01 -5.64 5.43
CA LEU A 12 2.93 -5.71 4.44
C LEU A 12 3.04 -6.87 3.42
N ASP A 13 3.79 -7.94 3.71
CA ASP A 13 3.91 -9.11 2.82
C ASP A 13 2.54 -9.68 2.39
N ALA A 14 1.59 -9.74 3.31
CA ALA A 14 0.24 -10.22 3.03
C ALA A 14 -0.47 -9.39 1.95
N LEU A 15 -0.24 -8.07 1.92
CA LEU A 15 -0.79 -7.17 0.92
C LEU A 15 -0.19 -7.46 -0.47
N GLY A 16 1.14 -7.60 -0.54
CA GLY A 16 1.85 -7.98 -1.77
C GLY A 16 1.39 -9.34 -2.30
N MET A 17 1.29 -10.33 -1.42
CA MET A 17 0.81 -11.66 -1.79
C MET A 17 -0.64 -11.67 -2.29
N LEU A 18 -1.52 -10.84 -1.71
CA LEU A 18 -2.89 -10.70 -2.19
C LEU A 18 -2.92 -10.06 -3.58
N HIS A 19 -2.16 -8.98 -3.78
CA HIS A 19 -2.04 -8.32 -5.07
C HIS A 19 -1.57 -9.29 -6.16
N ASP A 20 -0.51 -10.07 -5.91
CA ASP A 20 0.00 -11.05 -6.88
C ASP A 20 -1.05 -12.11 -7.27
N LYS A 21 -1.86 -12.56 -6.30
CA LYS A 21 -2.95 -13.53 -6.57
C LYS A 21 -4.08 -12.93 -7.39
N LEU A 22 -4.35 -11.64 -7.22
CA LEU A 22 -5.41 -10.93 -7.94
C LEU A 22 -4.95 -10.48 -9.33
N ALA A 23 -3.67 -10.16 -9.52
CA ALA A 23 -3.12 -9.66 -10.78
C ALA A 23 -3.37 -10.60 -11.96
N LEU A 24 -3.42 -11.91 -11.70
CA LEU A 24 -3.69 -12.94 -12.70
C LEU A 24 -5.17 -13.05 -13.09
N LYS A 25 -6.08 -12.26 -12.51
CA LYS A 25 -7.54 -12.35 -12.69
C LYS A 25 -8.14 -11.25 -13.55
N GLY A 26 -7.31 -10.43 -14.22
CA GLY A 26 -7.79 -9.34 -15.07
C GLY A 26 -8.47 -8.21 -14.29
N VAL A 27 -8.11 -8.05 -13.01
CA VAL A 27 -8.56 -6.92 -12.20
C VAL A 27 -7.84 -5.64 -12.62
N LYS A 28 -8.48 -4.50 -12.39
CA LYS A 28 -7.82 -3.19 -12.41
C LYS A 28 -7.52 -2.80 -10.97
N PHE A 29 -6.23 -2.62 -10.66
CA PHE A 29 -5.81 -2.12 -9.36
C PHE A 29 -5.88 -0.60 -9.33
N VAL A 30 -6.25 -0.09 -8.16
CA VAL A 30 -6.30 1.32 -7.79
C VAL A 30 -5.71 1.45 -6.39
N GLY A 31 -5.23 2.64 -6.03
CA GLY A 31 -4.78 2.96 -4.69
C GLY A 31 -3.35 2.51 -4.38
N TYR A 32 -2.45 2.54 -5.36
CA TYR A 32 -1.01 2.40 -5.08
C TYR A 32 -0.53 3.52 -4.15
N TRP A 33 0.39 3.23 -3.24
CA TRP A 33 0.77 4.16 -2.17
C TRP A 33 2.29 4.39 -2.12
N PRO A 34 2.81 5.60 -1.91
CA PRO A 34 4.25 5.83 -1.82
C PRO A 34 4.92 5.06 -0.68
N THR A 35 6.13 4.55 -0.93
CA THR A 35 7.00 3.94 0.09
C THR A 35 7.78 4.96 0.91
N GLU A 36 7.78 6.22 0.48
CA GLU A 36 8.38 7.32 1.22
C GLU A 36 7.74 7.48 2.62
N GLY A 37 8.58 7.71 3.63
CA GLY A 37 8.16 7.83 5.01
C GLY A 37 7.98 6.49 5.75
N TYR A 38 8.50 5.38 5.20
CA TYR A 38 8.56 4.07 5.85
C TYR A 38 10.00 3.52 5.84
N GLU A 39 10.35 2.76 6.88
CA GLU A 39 11.60 2.02 7.00
C GLU A 39 11.34 0.51 7.03
N PHE A 40 11.71 -0.20 5.97
CA PHE A 40 11.47 -1.64 5.81
C PHE A 40 12.45 -2.25 4.79
N THR A 41 12.48 -3.58 4.70
CA THR A 41 13.34 -4.32 3.75
C THR A 41 12.59 -5.31 2.88
N SER A 42 11.31 -5.60 3.19
CA SER A 42 10.48 -6.46 2.34
C SER A 42 10.32 -5.90 0.94
N ASN A 43 10.50 -6.76 -0.06
CA ASN A 43 10.25 -6.44 -1.46
C ASN A 43 8.89 -6.96 -1.97
N LYS A 44 8.12 -7.71 -1.16
CA LYS A 44 6.85 -8.30 -1.64
C LYS A 44 5.76 -7.28 -1.91
N PRO A 45 5.55 -6.24 -1.07
CA PRO A 45 4.45 -5.31 -1.31
C PRO A 45 4.83 -4.16 -2.22
N VAL A 46 6.04 -4.11 -2.79
CA VAL A 46 6.54 -2.97 -3.56
C VAL A 46 6.60 -3.22 -5.06
N ILE A 47 6.37 -2.16 -5.82
CA ILE A 47 6.46 -2.10 -7.29
C ILE A 47 7.13 -0.78 -7.70
N ALA A 48 7.22 -0.53 -9.01
CA ALA A 48 7.79 0.71 -9.57
C ALA A 48 9.20 1.00 -9.01
N ASP A 49 10.09 0.01 -9.10
CA ASP A 49 11.46 0.06 -8.59
C ASP A 49 11.56 0.47 -7.11
N GLY A 50 10.57 0.05 -6.30
CA GLY A 50 10.53 0.28 -4.86
C GLY A 50 9.87 1.60 -4.45
N GLN A 51 9.32 2.37 -5.38
CA GLN A 51 8.70 3.67 -5.09
C GLN A 51 7.27 3.58 -4.56
N LEU A 52 6.57 2.49 -4.85
CA LEU A 52 5.15 2.34 -4.52
C LEU A 52 4.87 0.99 -3.86
N PHE A 53 4.06 1.01 -2.80
CA PHE A 53 3.33 -0.14 -2.32
C PHE A 53 2.13 -0.46 -3.21
N VAL A 54 1.77 -1.74 -3.28
CA VAL A 54 0.61 -2.28 -4.01
C VAL A 54 -0.76 -1.88 -3.42
N GLY A 55 -0.78 -1.06 -2.36
CA GLY A 55 -1.97 -0.60 -1.66
C GLY A 55 -1.60 0.28 -0.46
N LEU A 56 -2.58 0.87 0.22
CA LEU A 56 -2.35 1.71 1.40
C LEU A 56 -1.53 0.96 2.47
N ALA A 57 -0.41 1.57 2.85
CA ALA A 57 0.41 1.14 3.98
C ALA A 57 -0.06 1.85 5.26
N LEU A 58 -0.20 1.09 6.34
CA LEU A 58 -0.51 1.62 7.68
C LEU A 58 0.30 0.85 8.72
N ASP A 59 0.79 1.56 9.72
CA ASP A 59 1.57 1.02 10.82
C ASP A 59 1.09 1.64 12.14
N GLU A 60 0.21 0.91 12.82
CA GLU A 60 -0.37 1.33 14.12
C GLU A 60 0.60 1.17 15.29
N THR A 61 1.76 0.54 15.07
CA THR A 61 2.73 0.31 16.15
C THR A 61 3.69 1.49 16.23
N ASN A 62 4.15 1.98 15.08
CA ASN A 62 5.24 2.95 15.00
C ASN A 62 4.80 4.31 14.44
N GLN A 63 3.69 4.36 13.69
CA GLN A 63 3.25 5.55 12.95
C GLN A 63 1.74 5.78 13.07
N TYR A 64 1.14 5.42 14.20
CA TYR A 64 -0.30 5.51 14.42
C TYR A 64 -0.85 6.93 14.22
N ASP A 65 -0.08 7.97 14.57
CA ASP A 65 -0.47 9.38 14.40
C ASP A 65 -0.66 9.77 12.93
N LEU A 66 -0.13 9.00 11.97
CA LEU A 66 -0.25 9.27 10.53
C LEU A 66 -1.43 8.55 9.89
N SER A 67 -2.10 7.64 10.60
CA SER A 67 -3.10 6.76 10.01
C SER A 67 -4.31 7.51 9.47
N ASP A 68 -4.86 8.45 10.24
CA ASP A 68 -6.04 9.23 9.82
C ASP A 68 -5.76 10.06 8.56
N GLU A 69 -4.62 10.74 8.52
CA GLU A 69 -4.19 11.53 7.36
C GLU A 69 -4.00 10.64 6.12
N ARG A 70 -3.28 9.51 6.27
CA ARG A 70 -3.02 8.56 5.18
C ARG A 70 -4.31 7.96 4.63
N ILE A 71 -5.25 7.59 5.50
CA ILE A 71 -6.56 7.07 5.09
C ILE A 71 -7.33 8.13 4.31
N GLN A 72 -7.35 9.38 4.78
CA GLN A 72 -8.06 10.46 4.09
C GLN A 72 -7.49 10.68 2.68
N THR A 73 -6.17 10.88 2.58
CA THR A 73 -5.49 11.10 1.29
C THR A 73 -5.69 9.92 0.34
N TRP A 74 -5.60 8.70 0.84
CA TRP A 74 -5.82 7.50 0.03
C TRP A 74 -7.26 7.38 -0.46
N CYS A 75 -8.25 7.71 0.38
CA CYS A 75 -9.66 7.74 -0.03
C CYS A 75 -9.90 8.74 -1.18
N GLU A 76 -9.33 9.93 -1.10
CA GLU A 76 -9.42 10.94 -2.17
C GLU A 76 -8.76 10.44 -3.47
N GLN A 77 -7.60 9.81 -3.36
CA GLN A 77 -6.89 9.20 -4.50
C GLN A 77 -7.75 8.14 -5.21
N ILE A 78 -8.26 7.14 -4.47
CA ILE A 78 -9.02 6.05 -5.10
C ILE A 78 -10.33 6.54 -5.70
N LEU A 79 -10.97 7.58 -5.14
CA LEU A 79 -12.16 8.18 -5.73
C LEU A 79 -11.84 8.80 -7.10
N GLY A 80 -10.70 9.48 -7.23
CA GLY A 80 -10.22 10.02 -8.50
C GLY A 80 -9.92 8.91 -9.52
N GLU A 81 -9.13 7.91 -9.13
CA GLU A 81 -8.78 6.79 -10.01
C GLU A 81 -10.01 5.98 -10.45
N MET A 82 -10.99 5.77 -9.56
CA MET A 82 -12.25 5.13 -9.91
C MET A 82 -13.06 5.98 -10.91
N ALA A 83 -13.11 7.30 -10.73
CA ALA A 83 -13.80 8.17 -11.68
C ALA A 83 -13.17 8.11 -13.07
N GLU A 84 -11.84 8.06 -13.18
CA GLU A 84 -11.13 7.93 -14.45
C GLU A 84 -11.38 6.58 -15.15
N HIS A 85 -11.55 5.51 -14.37
CA HIS A 85 -11.73 4.16 -14.92
C HIS A 85 -13.17 3.80 -15.30
N TYR A 86 -14.16 4.48 -14.73
CA TYR A 86 -15.58 4.14 -14.84
C TYR A 86 -16.48 5.31 -15.24
N ALA A 87 -15.91 6.43 -15.71
CA ALA A 87 -16.64 7.46 -16.46
C ALA A 87 -17.06 6.96 -17.85
#